data_AF-A0A813V224-F1
#
_entry.id   AF-A0A813V224-F1
#
_cell.length_a   1.000
_cell.length_b   1.000
_cell.length_c   1.000
_cell.angle_alpha   90.00
_cell.angle_beta   90.00
_cell.angle_gamma   90.00
#
_symmetry.space_group_name_H-M   'P 1'
#
loop_
_entity.id
_entity.type
_entity.pdbx_description
1 polymer ?
#
loop_
_entity_poly.entity_id
_entity_poly.type
_entity_poly.pdbx_seq_one_letter_code
_entity_poly.pdbx_strand_id
1 'polypeptide(L)'
;MLKINSLIDDIDLKQMRNFKDINAKWMFLKSEITKIIDKVAPNRKISVKNNNQFPWYDDDLIRLKHQKNAAYKRFYRTQSIVDKEIYEYFTIRLKATTTKS
;
A
#
# COMPACT_ATOMS: atom_id res chain seq x y z
N MET A 1 19.92 14.18 10.48
CA MET A 1 18.60 14.84 10.42
C MET A 1 18.75 16.10 9.57
N LEU A 2 18.04 16.24 8.46
CA LEU A 2 18.11 17.48 7.66
C LEU A 2 17.53 18.62 8.51
N LYS A 3 18.35 19.63 8.81
CA LYS A 3 17.87 20.84 9.49
C LYS A 3 17.19 21.71 8.43
N ILE A 4 15.86 21.84 8.50
CA ILE A 4 15.07 22.60 7.52
C ILE A 4 15.65 24.02 7.34
N ASN A 5 16.09 24.65 8.43
CA ASN A 5 16.67 25.98 8.40
C ASN A 5 17.89 26.08 7.47
N SER A 6 18.80 25.10 7.46
CA SER A 6 19.97 25.14 6.58
C SER A 6 19.60 25.02 5.10
N LEU A 7 18.53 24.29 4.78
CA LEU A 7 18.04 24.17 3.41
C LEU A 7 17.37 25.46 2.92
N ILE A 8 16.76 26.23 3.83
CA ILE A 8 16.19 27.54 3.53
C ILE A 8 17.32 28.57 3.31
N ASP A 9 18.38 28.50 4.12
CA ASP A 9 19.55 29.39 3.99
C ASP A 9 20.30 29.20 2.65
N ASP A 10 20.21 28.00 2.07
CA ASP A 10 20.81 27.68 0.75
C ASP A 10 20.00 28.26 -0.45
N ILE A 11 18.80 28.81 -0.23
CA ILE A 11 18.01 29.41 -1.33
C ILE A 11 18.65 30.73 -1.78
N ASP A 12 19.05 30.82 -3.05
CA ASP A 12 19.54 32.06 -3.64
C ASP A 12 18.40 33.04 -3.98
N LEU A 13 17.92 33.74 -2.95
CA LEU A 13 16.88 34.76 -3.07
C LEU A 13 17.31 35.96 -3.93
N LYS A 14 18.61 36.12 -4.26
CA LYS A 14 19.07 37.21 -5.13
C LYS A 14 18.49 37.06 -6.55
N GLN A 15 18.17 35.83 -6.97
CA GLN A 15 17.51 35.56 -8.25
C GLN A 15 16.12 36.21 -8.34
N MET A 16 15.47 36.50 -7.20
CA MET A 16 14.18 37.19 -7.19
C MET A 16 14.25 38.59 -7.81
N ARG A 17 15.43 39.22 -7.82
CA ARG A 17 15.64 40.54 -8.44
C ARG A 17 15.52 40.51 -9.96
N ASN A 18 15.69 39.35 -10.58
CA ASN A 18 15.64 39.18 -12.03
C ASN A 18 14.20 39.10 -12.57
N PHE A 19 13.22 38.85 -11.70
CA PHE A 19 11.81 38.82 -12.09
C PHE A 19 11.18 40.21 -11.98
N LYS A 20 10.53 40.65 -13.07
CA LYS A 20 9.83 41.94 -13.12
C LYS A 20 8.41 41.87 -12.54
N ASP A 21 7.76 40.72 -12.66
CA ASP A 21 6.39 40.50 -12.18
C ASP A 21 6.37 39.91 -10.75
N ILE A 22 5.40 40.34 -9.94
CA ILE A 22 5.21 39.87 -8.58
C ILE A 22 4.76 38.41 -8.54
N ASN A 23 3.94 37.97 -9.51
CA ASN A 23 3.51 36.57 -9.57
C ASN A 23 4.69 35.66 -9.89
N ALA A 24 5.59 36.08 -10.78
CA ALA A 24 6.81 35.34 -11.09
C ALA A 24 7.71 35.18 -9.85
N LYS A 25 7.86 36.23 -9.04
CA LYS A 25 8.58 36.17 -7.75
C LYS A 25 7.94 35.18 -6.78
N TRP A 26 6.61 35.20 -6.67
CA TRP A 26 5.88 34.27 -5.82
C TRP A 26 6.00 32.82 -6.29
N MET A 27 5.94 32.58 -7.60
CA MET A 27 6.10 31.25 -8.17
C MET A 27 7.50 30.69 -7.93
N PHE A 28 8.54 31.52 -8.06
CA PHE A 28 9.91 31.13 -7.70
C PHE A 28 10.01 30.70 -6.24
N LEU A 29 9.54 31.54 -5.31
CA LEU A 29 9.62 31.24 -3.88
C LEU A 29 8.82 29.99 -3.51
N LYS A 30 7.61 29.85 -4.06
CA LYS A 30 6.77 28.66 -3.87
C LYS A 30 7.47 27.40 -4.38
N SER A 31 8.11 27.47 -5.54
CA SER A 31 8.85 26.36 -6.14
C SER A 31 10.01 25.91 -5.24
N GLU A 32 10.85 26.85 -4.78
CA GLU A 32 12.00 26.53 -3.93
C GLU A 32 11.57 25.94 -2.57
N ILE A 33 10.53 26.50 -1.94
CA ILE A 33 9.98 25.93 -0.70
C ILE A 33 9.42 24.52 -0.93
N THR A 34 8.71 24.30 -2.04
CA THR A 34 8.14 22.98 -2.36
C THR A 34 9.25 21.94 -2.55
N LYS A 35 10.36 22.30 -3.21
CA LYS A 35 11.53 21.41 -3.36
C LYS A 35 12.15 21.02 -2.01
N ILE A 36 12.22 21.94 -1.05
CA ILE A 36 12.72 21.65 0.30
C ILE A 36 11.78 20.68 1.01
N ILE A 37 10.47 20.91 0.91
CA ILE A 37 9.45 20.03 1.50
C ILE A 37 9.57 18.62 0.90
N ASP A 38 9.66 18.50 -0.43
CA ASP A 38 9.83 17.20 -1.09
C ASP A 38 11.12 16.48 -0.69
N LYS A 39 12.20 17.23 -0.41
CA LYS A 39 13.48 16.66 0.06
C LYS A 39 13.41 16.16 1.50
N VAL A 40 12.69 16.87 2.37
CA VAL A 40 12.56 16.53 3.80
C VAL A 40 11.49 15.46 4.03
N ALA A 41 10.39 15.55 3.32
CA ALA A 41 9.23 14.67 3.43
C ALA A 41 8.78 14.21 2.04
N PRO A 42 9.55 13.33 1.38
CA PRO A 42 9.19 12.84 0.06
C PRO A 42 7.84 12.13 0.13
N ASN A 43 7.02 12.31 -0.90
CA ASN A 43 5.77 11.57 -1.06
C ASN A 43 6.04 10.06 -1.09
N ARG A 44 5.87 9.42 0.06
CA ARG A 44 6.00 7.97 0.19
C ARG A 44 4.73 7.35 -0.38
N LYS A 45 4.84 6.73 -1.56
CA LYS A 45 3.84 5.76 -2.00
C LYS A 45 3.95 4.55 -1.09
N ILE A 46 3.15 4.52 -0.02
CA ILE A 46 2.98 3.32 0.78
C ILE A 46 2.16 2.36 -0.08
N SER A 47 2.84 1.46 -0.77
CA SER A 47 2.18 0.29 -1.34
C SER A 47 1.79 -0.59 -0.16
N VAL A 48 0.54 -0.44 0.29
CA VAL A 48 -0.07 -1.46 1.13
C VAL A 48 -0.08 -2.70 0.27
N LYS A 49 0.85 -3.63 0.54
CA LYS A 49 0.73 -4.97 -0.02
C LYS A 49 -0.66 -5.43 0.41
N ASN A 50 -1.54 -5.72 -0.56
CA ASN A 50 -2.79 -6.43 -0.31
C ASN A 50 -2.45 -7.85 0.16
N ASN A 51 -1.78 -7.95 1.31
CA ASN A 51 -1.71 -9.17 2.06
C ASN A 51 -3.14 -9.42 2.46
N ASN A 52 -3.69 -10.52 1.98
CA ASN A 52 -5.06 -10.96 2.19
C ASN A 52 -5.31 -11.38 3.67
N GLN A 53 -4.53 -10.80 4.60
CA GLN A 53 -4.61 -10.85 6.03
C GLN A 53 -5.39 -9.63 6.48
N PHE A 54 -6.70 -9.75 6.39
CA PHE A 54 -7.57 -8.75 6.96
C PHE A 54 -7.50 -8.86 8.49
N PRO A 55 -7.50 -7.74 9.24
CA PRO A 55 -7.42 -7.76 10.71
C PRO A 55 -8.49 -8.58 11.42
N TRP A 56 -9.60 -8.89 10.74
CA TRP A 56 -10.72 -9.69 11.24
C TRP A 56 -10.70 -11.16 10.78
N TYR A 57 -9.64 -11.60 10.11
CA TYR A 57 -9.43 -13.03 9.86
C TYR A 57 -8.68 -13.61 11.05
N ASP A 58 -9.32 -14.52 11.78
CA ASP A 58 -8.65 -15.34 12.77
C ASP A 58 -7.73 -16.40 12.11
N ASP A 59 -6.83 -16.98 12.91
CA ASP A 59 -5.90 -18.01 12.44
C ASP A 59 -6.62 -19.24 11.87
N ASP A 60 -7.83 -19.52 12.36
CA ASP A 60 -8.66 -20.63 11.90
C ASP A 60 -9.25 -20.38 10.50
N LEU A 61 -9.72 -19.17 10.18
CA LEU A 61 -10.19 -18.74 8.85
C LEU A 61 -9.04 -18.74 7.86
N ILE A 62 -7.85 -18.28 8.27
CA ILE A 62 -6.63 -18.33 7.46
C ILE A 62 -6.32 -19.79 7.12
N ARG A 63 -6.28 -20.68 8.12
CA ARG A 63 -6.03 -22.11 7.93
C ARG A 63 -7.06 -22.76 7.00
N LEU A 64 -8.35 -22.49 7.19
CA LEU A 64 -9.43 -23.02 6.35
C LEU A 64 -9.30 -22.55 4.89
N LYS A 65 -8.97 -21.28 4.67
CA LYS A 65 -8.71 -20.74 3.32
C LYS A 65 -7.51 -21.44 2.66
N HIS A 66 -6.43 -21.67 3.41
CA HIS A 66 -5.27 -22.41 2.90
C HIS A 66 -5.62 -23.86 2.55
N GLN A 67 -6.36 -24.56 3.41
CA GLN A 67 -6.81 -25.93 3.18
C GLN A 67 -7.70 -26.04 1.94
N LYS A 68 -8.68 -25.14 1.79
CA LYS A 68 -9.52 -25.04 0.59
C LYS A 68 -8.68 -24.86 -0.68
N ASN A 69 -7.73 -23.92 -0.66
CA ASN A 69 -6.87 -23.64 -1.81
C ASN A 69 -5.94 -24.82 -2.15
N ALA A 70 -5.44 -25.53 -1.13
CA ALA A 70 -4.63 -26.73 -1.32
C ALA A 70 -5.46 -27.87 -1.94
N ALA A 71 -6.67 -28.09 -1.45
CA ALA A 71 -7.60 -29.08 -2.01
C ALA A 71 -7.97 -28.75 -3.46
N TYR A 72 -8.26 -27.49 -3.78
CA TYR A 72 -8.51 -27.05 -5.16
C TYR A 72 -7.31 -27.33 -6.09
N LYS A 73 -6.09 -26.99 -5.64
CA LYS A 73 -4.87 -27.26 -6.42
C LYS A 73 -4.64 -28.76 -6.63
N ARG A 74 -4.98 -29.60 -5.64
CA ARG A 74 -4.91 -31.06 -5.77
C ARG A 74 -5.93 -31.55 -6.76
N PHE A 75 -7.20 -31.21 -6.58
CA PHE A 75 -8.28 -31.56 -7.52
C PHE A 75 -7.95 -31.15 -8.96
N TYR A 76 -7.45 -29.93 -9.17
CA TYR A 76 -7.09 -29.46 -10.51
C TYR A 76 -5.99 -30.33 -11.17
N ARG A 77 -5.07 -30.87 -10.37
CA ARG A 77 -3.98 -31.76 -10.83
C ARG A 77 -4.43 -33.21 -11.03
N THR A 78 -5.22 -33.74 -10.10
CA THR A 78 -5.58 -35.17 -10.05
C THR A 78 -6.89 -35.48 -10.76
N GLN A 79 -7.79 -34.50 -10.90
CA GLN A 79 -9.18 -34.66 -11.35
C GLN A 79 -9.96 -35.74 -10.57
N SER A 80 -9.51 -36.07 -9.36
CA SER A 80 -10.12 -37.09 -8.51
C SER A 80 -11.42 -36.58 -7.88
N ILE A 81 -12.44 -37.43 -7.87
CA ILE A 81 -13.73 -37.15 -7.22
C ILE A 81 -13.52 -36.91 -5.71
N VAL A 82 -12.63 -37.67 -5.07
CA VAL A 82 -12.32 -37.52 -3.64
C VAL A 82 -11.73 -36.14 -3.35
N ASP A 83 -10.83 -35.64 -4.21
CA ASP A 83 -10.25 -34.31 -4.03
C ASP A 83 -11.29 -33.20 -4.26
N LYS A 84 -12.26 -33.44 -5.15
CA LYS A 84 -13.40 -32.53 -5.36
C LYS A 84 -14.27 -32.45 -4.11
N GLU A 85 -14.61 -33.58 -3.50
CA GLU A 85 -15.41 -33.64 -2.26
C GLU A 85 -14.68 -32.93 -1.10
N ILE A 86 -13.37 -33.11 -0.98
CA ILE A 86 -12.54 -32.42 0.03
C ILE A 86 -12.56 -30.89 -0.20
N TYR A 87 -12.46 -30.44 -1.46
CA TYR A 87 -12.56 -29.02 -1.79
C TYR A 87 -13.94 -28.43 -1.46
N GLU A 88 -15.01 -29.15 -1.78
CA GLU A 88 -16.38 -28.75 -1.48
C GLU A 88 -16.62 -28.67 0.03
N TYR A 89 -16.12 -29.64 0.79
CA TYR A 89 -16.16 -29.64 2.25
C TYR A 89 -15.55 -28.37 2.85
N PHE A 90 -14.32 -28.00 2.45
CA PHE A 90 -13.69 -26.78 2.95
C PHE A 90 -14.39 -25.50 2.46
N THR A 91 -15.03 -25.54 1.30
CA THR A 91 -15.81 -24.41 0.78
C THR A 91 -17.06 -24.16 1.61
N ILE A 92 -17.80 -25.21 1.97
CA ILE A 92 -18.98 -25.12 2.84
C ILE A 92 -18.56 -24.63 4.22
N ARG A 93 -17.51 -25.22 4.79
CA ARG A 93 -17.01 -24.87 6.13
C ARG A 93 -16.55 -23.41 6.21
N LEU A 94 -15.83 -22.92 5.20
CA LEU A 94 -15.40 -21.52 5.15
C LEU A 94 -16.60 -20.57 5.13
N LYS A 95 -17.62 -20.85 4.29
CA LYS A 95 -18.85 -20.04 4.23
C LYS A 95 -19.57 -19.99 5.58
N ALA A 96 -19.71 -21.13 6.25
CA ALA A 96 -20.38 -21.24 7.54
C ALA A 96 -19.64 -20.51 8.67
N THR A 97 -18.31 -20.43 8.64
CA THR A 97 -17.53 -19.67 9.62
C THR A 97 -17.65 -18.17 9.37
N THR A 98 -17.62 -17.73 8.10
CA THR A 98 -17.72 -16.31 7.76
C THR A 98 -19.09 -15.68 7.98
N THR A 99 -20.17 -16.47 8.07
CA THR A 99 -21.53 -15.96 8.36
C THR A 99 -21.87 -15.91 9.85
N LYS A 100 -21.03 -16.50 10.71
CA LYS A 100 -21.22 -16.51 12.17
C LYS A 100 -20.39 -15.45 12.90
N SER A 101 -19.43 -14.83 12.21
CA SER A 101 -18.59 -13.73 12.72
C SER A 101 -19.21 -12.40 12.32
#